data_AF-A0A7U6QMB5-F1
#
_entry.id   AF-A0A7U6QMB5-F1
#
_cell.length_a   1.000
_cell.length_b   1.000
_cell.length_c   1.000
_cell.angle_alpha   90.00
_cell.angle_beta   90.00
_cell.angle_gamma   90.00
#
_symmetry.space_group_name_H-M   'P 1'
#
loop_
_entity.id
_entity.type
_entity.pdbx_description
1 polymer ?
#
loop_
_entity_poly.entity_id
_entity_poly.type
_entity_poly.pdbx_seq_one_letter_code
_entity_poly.pdbx_strand_id
1 'polypeptide(L)'
;MRDGQTRFNAQHISSAIDGNLERLQTDYIDIYQLHWPERQANFFGQRGYTEDMAAQSLDDLTPFLETIQALNDEIKKVAFVLMVYQTIRHGDSCAIYGKRTKMA
;
A
#
# COMPACT_ATOMS: atom_id res chain seq x y z
N MET A 1 -12.71 13.46 1.83
CA MET A 1 -12.21 12.26 2.54
C MET A 1 -12.83 11.05 1.87
N ARG A 2 -12.03 10.05 1.45
CA ARG A 2 -12.59 8.79 0.91
C ARG A 2 -13.39 8.14 2.03
N ASP A 3 -14.68 7.94 1.82
CA ASP A 3 -15.71 7.54 2.79
C ASP A 3 -15.48 6.15 3.43
N GLY A 4 -14.33 5.96 4.08
CA GLY A 4 -13.87 4.68 4.62
C GLY A 4 -13.46 3.63 3.56
N GLN A 5 -13.70 3.86 2.28
CA GLN A 5 -13.45 2.87 1.21
C GLN A 5 -12.02 2.99 0.65
N THR A 6 -11.05 2.37 1.31
CA THR A 6 -9.67 2.25 0.81
C THR A 6 -9.50 1.01 -0.06
N ARG A 7 -10.05 1.04 -1.29
CA ARG A 7 -9.79 -0.03 -2.28
C ARG A 7 -8.43 0.14 -2.95
N PHE A 8 -7.69 -0.95 -3.09
CA PHE A 8 -6.43 -1.03 -3.83
C PHE A 8 -6.60 -1.53 -5.28
N ASN A 9 -7.66 -1.06 -5.94
CA ASN A 9 -7.92 -1.36 -7.35
C ASN A 9 -7.16 -0.41 -8.30
N ALA A 10 -7.13 -0.76 -9.59
CA ALA A 10 -6.39 -0.01 -10.60
C ALA A 10 -6.82 1.47 -10.68
N GLN A 11 -8.12 1.74 -10.65
CA GLN A 11 -8.65 3.11 -10.75
C GLN A 11 -8.15 3.99 -9.60
N HIS A 12 -8.24 3.50 -8.36
CA HIS A 12 -7.84 4.27 -7.19
C HIS A 12 -6.33 4.47 -7.09
N ILE A 13 -5.55 3.47 -7.53
CA ILE A 13 -4.09 3.55 -7.56
C ILE A 13 -3.64 4.58 -8.60
N SER A 14 -4.13 4.48 -9.83
CA SER A 14 -3.81 5.42 -10.92
C SER A 14 -4.17 6.87 -10.52
N SER A 15 -5.42 7.12 -10.09
CA SER A 15 -5.82 8.47 -9.70
C SER A 15 -5.04 9.02 -8.49
N ALA A 16 -4.59 8.16 -7.58
CA ALA A 16 -3.76 8.59 -6.44
C ALA A 16 -2.34 8.96 -6.88
N ILE A 17 -1.75 8.21 -7.81
CA ILE A 17 -0.42 8.49 -8.35
C ILE A 17 -0.45 9.78 -9.17
N ASP A 18 -1.40 9.92 -10.09
CA ASP A 18 -1.55 11.13 -10.93
C ASP A 18 -1.69 12.39 -10.07
N GLY A 19 -2.59 12.35 -9.07
CA GLY A 19 -2.78 13.46 -8.15
C GLY A 19 -1.55 13.74 -7.26
N ASN A 20 -0.72 12.73 -6.96
CA ASN A 20 0.51 12.94 -6.23
C ASN A 20 1.59 13.61 -7.09
N LEU A 21 1.76 13.16 -8.33
CA LEU A 21 2.70 13.75 -9.30
C LEU A 21 2.36 15.22 -9.57
N GLU A 22 1.08 15.51 -9.84
CA GLU A 22 0.60 16.88 -10.06
C GLU A 22 0.85 17.77 -8.85
N ARG A 23 0.46 17.33 -7.65
CA ARG A 23 0.62 18.09 -6.40
C ARG A 23 2.07 18.31 -6.01
N LEU A 24 2.95 17.36 -6.28
CA LEU A 24 4.38 17.44 -6.00
C LEU A 24 5.17 18.12 -7.13
N GLN A 25 4.54 18.40 -8.27
CA GLN A 25 5.16 18.98 -9.47
C GLN A 25 6.40 18.19 -9.91
N THR A 26 6.29 16.86 -9.92
CA THR A 26 7.36 15.94 -10.30
C THR A 26 6.82 14.88 -11.24
N ASP A 27 7.70 14.31 -12.05
CA ASP A 27 7.43 13.22 -12.97
C ASP A 27 7.89 11.86 -12.45
N TYR A 28 8.35 11.76 -11.19
CA TYR A 28 8.75 10.49 -10.60
C TYR A 28 8.39 10.38 -9.11
N ILE A 29 8.26 9.15 -8.62
CA ILE A 29 8.16 8.86 -7.18
C ILE A 29 9.17 7.75 -6.86
N ASP A 30 10.13 8.06 -5.99
CA ASP A 30 11.11 7.06 -5.58
C ASP A 30 10.47 5.92 -4.78
N ILE A 31 9.57 6.21 -3.84
CA ILE A 31 8.98 5.20 -2.95
C ILE A 31 7.47 5.42 -2.88
N TYR A 32 6.70 4.42 -3.30
CA TYR A 32 5.26 4.38 -3.12
C TYR A 32 4.85 3.31 -2.10
N GLN A 33 4.16 3.72 -1.03
CA GLN A 33 3.73 2.85 0.07
C GLN A 33 2.21 2.75 0.13
N LEU A 34 1.71 1.52 0.19
CA LEU A 34 0.32 1.27 0.55
C LEU A 34 0.12 1.57 2.04
N HIS A 35 -0.51 2.71 2.32
CA HIS A 35 -0.46 3.32 3.66
C HIS A 35 -1.45 2.72 4.67
N TRP A 36 -2.59 2.18 4.23
CA TRP A 36 -3.63 1.63 5.11
C TRP A 36 -4.16 0.29 4.59
N PRO A 37 -4.33 -0.74 5.44
CA PRO A 37 -4.91 -1.99 5.00
C PRO A 37 -6.38 -1.79 4.60
N GLU A 38 -6.76 -2.42 3.50
CA GLU A 38 -8.16 -2.51 3.08
C GLU A 38 -8.98 -3.43 3.99
N ARG A 39 -8.31 -4.43 4.60
CA ARG A 39 -8.89 -5.34 5.58
C ARG A 39 -8.97 -4.69 6.96
N GLN A 40 -9.84 -5.23 7.82
CA GLN A 40 -9.77 -4.97 9.25
C GLN A 40 -8.44 -5.49 9.80
N ALA A 41 -7.76 -4.62 10.51
CA ALA A 41 -6.53 -4.96 11.19
C ALA A 41 -6.41 -4.09 12.44
N ASN A 42 -5.56 -4.52 13.35
CA ASN A 42 -5.29 -3.81 14.58
C ASN A 42 -4.33 -2.63 14.33
N PHE A 43 -4.89 -1.49 13.95
CA PHE A 43 -4.18 -0.23 13.79
C PHE A 43 -4.69 0.83 14.79
N PHE A 44 -3.95 1.93 14.96
CA PHE A 44 -4.27 3.04 15.90
C PHE A 44 -4.52 2.64 17.36
N GLY A 45 -3.51 2.12 18.05
CA GLY A 45 -3.60 1.88 19.50
C GLY A 45 -4.44 0.66 19.90
N GLN A 46 -5.01 -0.06 18.93
CA GLN A 46 -5.65 -1.35 19.16
C GLN A 46 -4.60 -2.43 19.42
N ARG A 47 -4.67 -3.06 20.60
CA ARG A 47 -3.76 -4.12 21.00
C ARG A 47 -4.31 -5.49 20.58
N GLY A 48 -3.46 -6.27 19.93
CA GLY A 48 -3.78 -7.63 19.50
C GLY A 48 -4.64 -7.68 18.24
N TYR A 49 -4.53 -8.78 17.52
CA TYR A 49 -5.41 -9.12 16.40
C TYR A 49 -6.49 -10.06 16.91
N THR A 50 -7.77 -9.78 16.65
CA THR A 50 -8.89 -10.55 17.20
C THR A 50 -9.35 -11.65 16.24
N GLU A 51 -10.11 -12.63 16.78
CA GLU A 51 -10.75 -13.66 15.96
C GLU A 51 -11.78 -13.06 14.99
N ASP A 52 -12.50 -12.01 15.40
CA ASP A 52 -13.42 -11.29 14.51
C ASP A 52 -12.71 -10.66 13.30
N MET A 53 -11.53 -10.07 13.52
CA MET A 53 -10.69 -9.56 12.42
C MET A 53 -10.19 -10.70 11.52
N ALA A 54 -9.92 -11.89 12.08
CA ALA A 54 -9.52 -13.06 11.29
C ALA A 54 -10.69 -13.63 10.46
N ALA A 55 -11.91 -13.56 10.99
CA ALA A 55 -13.12 -14.12 10.40
C ALA A 55 -13.81 -13.18 9.41
N GLN A 56 -13.27 -11.98 9.16
CA GLN A 56 -13.85 -11.06 8.20
C GLN A 56 -14.00 -11.70 6.80
N SER A 57 -15.07 -11.32 6.08
CA SER A 57 -15.14 -11.66 4.66
C SER A 57 -14.03 -10.94 3.89
N LEU A 58 -13.50 -11.63 2.88
CA LEU A 58 -12.53 -11.10 1.93
C LEU A 58 -13.18 -10.76 0.58
N ASP A 59 -14.47 -11.04 0.40
CA ASP A 59 -15.17 -10.90 -0.90
C ASP A 59 -15.21 -9.44 -1.38
N ASP A 60 -15.26 -8.51 -0.43
CA ASP A 60 -15.28 -7.07 -0.69
C ASP A 60 -13.86 -6.47 -0.80
N LEU A 61 -12.81 -7.27 -0.60
CA LEU A 61 -11.43 -6.78 -0.70
C LEU A 61 -10.90 -6.89 -2.12
N THR A 62 -10.07 -5.94 -2.50
CA THR A 62 -9.30 -6.05 -3.75
C THR A 62 -8.35 -7.25 -3.65
N PRO A 63 -8.41 -8.22 -4.60
CA PRO A 63 -7.47 -9.33 -4.62
C PRO A 63 -6.03 -8.82 -4.68
N PHE A 64 -5.15 -9.41 -3.88
CA PHE A 64 -3.76 -8.95 -3.82
C PHE A 64 -3.06 -8.98 -5.18
N LEU A 65 -3.38 -9.95 -6.03
CA LEU A 65 -2.85 -10.02 -7.39
C LEU A 65 -3.28 -8.81 -8.23
N GLU A 66 -4.53 -8.37 -8.12
CA GLU A 66 -5.03 -7.18 -8.83
C GLU A 66 -4.29 -5.92 -8.37
N THR A 67 -4.07 -5.76 -7.07
CA THR A 67 -3.27 -4.65 -6.53
C THR A 67 -1.84 -4.64 -7.09
N ILE A 68 -1.18 -5.80 -7.14
CA ILE A 68 0.18 -5.90 -7.70
C ILE A 68 0.18 -5.61 -9.21
N GLN A 69 -0.81 -6.09 -9.95
CA GLN A 69 -0.96 -5.80 -11.38
C GLN A 69 -1.14 -4.30 -11.63
N ALA A 70 -2.04 -3.65 -10.88
CA ALA A 70 -2.25 -2.21 -10.94
C ALA A 70 -0.96 -1.43 -10.66
N LEU A 71 -0.24 -1.76 -9.58
CA LEU A 71 1.04 -1.12 -9.27
C LEU A 71 2.07 -1.34 -10.39
N ASN A 72 2.16 -2.56 -10.92
CA ASN A 72 3.08 -2.89 -12.00
C ASN A 72 2.77 -2.13 -13.29
N ASP A 73 1.50 -1.89 -13.61
CA ASP A 73 1.12 -1.10 -14.78
C ASP A 73 1.48 0.38 -14.61
N GLU A 74 1.43 0.92 -13.39
CA GLU A 74 1.95 2.26 -13.09
C GLU A 74 3.47 2.32 -13.20
N ILE A 75 4.19 1.29 -12.74
CA ILE A 75 5.66 1.18 -12.91
C ILE A 75 6.06 1.20 -14.39
N LYS A 76 5.27 0.62 -15.29
CA LYS A 76 5.60 0.65 -16.73
C LYS A 76 5.43 2.04 -17.35
N LYS A 77 4.64 2.92 -16.73
CA LYS A 77 4.40 4.29 -17.23
C LYS A 77 5.50 5.25 -16.82
N VAL A 78 6.20 5.00 -15.70
CA VAL A 78 7.09 5.99 -15.06
C VAL A 78 8.23 5.28 -14.30
N ALA A 79 9.36 5.96 -14.04
CA ALA A 79 10.44 5.35 -13.24
C ALA A 79 10.07 5.34 -11.74
N PHE A 80 9.80 4.16 -11.17
CA PHE A 80 9.47 3.97 -9.74
C PHE A 80 10.37 2.93 -9.06
N VAL A 81 10.59 3.05 -7.74
CA VAL A 81 11.02 1.93 -6.89
C VAL A 81 9.83 1.51 -6.00
N LEU A 82 9.37 0.27 -6.19
CA LEU A 82 8.24 -0.27 -5.42
C LEU A 82 8.72 -0.92 -4.12
N MET A 83 8.07 -0.58 -3.01
CA MET A 83 8.30 -1.23 -1.72
C MET A 83 6.96 -1.63 -1.10
N VAL A 84 6.60 -2.90 -1.21
CA VAL A 84 5.38 -3.46 -0.61
C VAL A 84 5.69 -3.92 0.80
N TYR A 85 5.14 -3.25 1.81
CA TYR A 85 5.16 -3.70 3.20
C TYR A 85 3.76 -4.06 3.68
N GLN A 86 3.58 -5.26 4.21
CA GLN A 86 2.56 -5.53 5.22
C GLN A 86 3.28 -5.79 6.53
N THR A 87 3.24 -4.85 7.46
CA THR A 87 3.80 -5.05 8.80
C THR A 87 2.69 -5.41 9.77
N ILE A 88 2.63 -6.69 10.19
CA ILE A 88 1.94 -7.07 11.42
C ILE A 88 2.93 -6.81 12.56
N ARG A 89 2.72 -5.75 13.34
CA ARG A 89 3.58 -5.46 14.51
C ARG A 89 3.25 -6.42 15.64
N HIS A 90 4.19 -7.30 15.97
CA HIS A 90 4.29 -7.93 17.29
C HIS A 90 5.58 -7.42 17.93
N GLY A 91 5.47 -6.91 19.16
CA GLY A 91 6.54 -6.59 20.13
C GLY A 91 7.93 -6.18 19.59
N ASP A 92 8.29 -4.93 19.87
CA ASP A 92 9.66 -4.40 20.01
C ASP A 92 10.46 -3.99 18.75
N SER A 93 10.88 -2.71 18.78
CA SER A 93 11.87 -2.00 17.94
C SER A 93 11.83 -2.19 16.42
N CYS A 94 11.37 -1.16 15.71
CA CYS A 94 11.57 -1.01 14.27
C CYS A 94 12.98 -0.43 14.02
N ALA A 95 13.92 -1.28 13.56
CA ALA A 95 15.17 -0.83 12.98
C ALA A 95 15.07 -0.92 11.45
N ILE A 96 15.14 0.23 10.77
CA ILE A 96 15.16 0.32 9.31
C ILE A 96 16.59 0.01 8.84
N TYR A 97 16.80 -1.15 8.21
CA TYR A 97 18.02 -1.46 7.47
C TYR A 97 17.70 -1.54 5.98
N GLY A 98 17.87 -0.43 5.26
CA GLY A 98 17.77 -0.39 3.81
C GLY A 98 19.13 -0.66 3.16
N LYS A 99 19.26 -1.74 2.39
CA LYS A 99 20.36 -1.89 1.42
C LYS A 99 19.88 -1.46 0.04
N ARG A 100 20.55 -0.43 -0.50
CA ARG A 100 20.46 0.00 -1.91
C ARG A 100 21.06 -1.08 -2.81
N THR A 101 20.32 -1.53 -3.80
CA THR A 101 20.86 -2.14 -5.03
C THR A 101 20.37 -1.30 -6.20
N LYS A 102 21.30 -0.60 -6.87
CA LYS A 102 21.05 -0.04 -8.19
C LYS A 102 20.91 -1.21 -9.16
N MET A 103 19.81 -1.28 -9.90
CA MET A 103 19.80 -2.03 -11.15
C MET A 103 20.41 -1.13 -12.24
N ALA A 104 21.37 -1.69 -12.96
CA ALA A 104 22.02 -1.10 -14.12
C ALA A 104 21.17 -1.31 -15.37
#